data_AF-A0A7J8YQP7-F1
#
_entry.id   AF-A0A7J8YQP7-F1
#
_cell.length_a   1.000
_cell.length_b   1.000
_cell.length_c   1.000
_cell.angle_alpha   90.00
_cell.angle_beta   90.00
_cell.angle_gamma   90.00
#
_symmetry.space_group_name_H-M   'P 1'
#
loop_
_entity.id
_entity.type
_entity.pdbx_description
1 polymer ?
#
loop_
_entity_poly.entity_id
_entity_poly.type
_entity_poly.pdbx_seq_one_letter_code
_entity_poly.pdbx_strand_id
1 'polypeptide(L)'
;MFKGIFRKTKPETNALTTLDKLNETLEMLEKKESVLLKKTAAEVEKAKEYAKGRNKKAAIQCLKRKKLYEQQIEQLGNFQLRVHDQMIMLEGAKATTETVDTLRTGAAAMKAMQKATYVTDIFLLLT
;
A
#
# COMPACT_ATOMS: atom_id res chain seq x y z
N MET A 1 38.72 5.64 -19.89
CA MET A 1 38.16 6.61 -18.94
C MET A 1 36.63 6.64 -19.09
N PHE A 2 35.90 5.93 -18.23
CA PHE A 2 34.43 6.02 -18.16
C PHE A 2 34.03 6.15 -16.70
N LYS A 3 33.94 7.40 -16.20
CA LYS A 3 33.47 7.73 -14.86
C LYS A 3 32.25 8.62 -15.01
N GLY A 4 31.11 7.98 -15.23
CA GLY A 4 29.83 8.64 -15.49
C GLY A 4 28.67 7.67 -15.33
N ILE A 5 28.70 6.86 -14.27
CA ILE A 5 27.58 5.97 -13.95
C ILE A 5 26.69 6.70 -12.94
N PHE A 6 25.54 7.15 -13.45
CA PHE A 6 24.27 7.24 -12.74
C PHE A 6 24.30 7.89 -11.35
N ARG A 7 24.37 9.23 -11.32
CA ARG A 7 23.68 9.99 -10.26
C ARG A 7 22.20 10.06 -10.62
N LYS A 8 21.44 8.98 -10.42
CA LYS A 8 19.98 9.10 -10.33
C LYS A 8 19.72 9.92 -9.07
N THR A 9 19.34 11.18 -9.24
CA THR A 9 18.55 11.90 -8.25
C THR A 9 17.45 10.93 -7.81
N LYS A 10 17.45 10.54 -6.52
CA LYS A 10 16.30 9.85 -5.92
C LYS A 10 15.09 10.71 -6.30
N PRO A 11 14.11 10.21 -7.07
CA PRO A 11 12.82 10.85 -7.05
C PRO A 11 12.36 10.69 -5.61
N GLU A 12 12.39 11.80 -4.87
CA GLU A 12 11.71 11.95 -3.58
C GLU A 12 10.22 11.78 -3.88
N THR A 13 9.81 10.54 -4.13
CA THR A 13 8.42 10.14 -4.16
C THR A 13 8.01 10.18 -2.72
N ASN A 14 7.43 11.32 -2.33
CA ASN A 14 6.95 11.54 -0.97
C ASN A 14 6.11 10.32 -0.56
N ALA A 15 6.56 9.62 0.49
CA ALA A 15 5.88 8.42 0.98
C ALA A 15 4.39 8.68 1.21
N LEU A 16 4.05 9.86 1.71
CA LEU A 16 2.67 10.33 1.92
C LEU A 16 1.85 10.33 0.62
N THR A 17 2.36 10.95 -0.45
CA THR A 17 1.62 11.02 -1.73
C THR A 17 1.48 9.66 -2.40
N THR A 18 2.33 8.70 -2.04
CA THR A 18 2.23 7.32 -2.50
C THR A 18 1.18 6.54 -1.70
N LEU A 19 1.11 6.73 -0.38
CA LEU A 19 0.04 6.18 0.46
C LEU A 19 -1.33 6.70 0.03
N ASP A 20 -1.45 7.99 -0.27
CA ASP A 20 -2.71 8.59 -0.73
C ASP A 20 -3.19 7.91 -2.02
N LYS A 21 -2.29 7.72 -3.00
CA LYS A 21 -2.60 7.01 -4.25
C LYS A 21 -2.97 5.54 -4.04
N LEU A 22 -2.32 4.86 -3.09
CA LEU A 22 -2.64 3.48 -2.75
C LEU A 22 -4.04 3.39 -2.12
N ASN A 23 -4.39 4.33 -1.23
CA ASN A 23 -5.74 4.45 -0.66
C ASN A 23 -6.80 4.73 -1.72
N GLU A 24 -6.57 5.68 -2.63
CA GLU A 24 -7.48 5.96 -3.76
C GLU A 24 -7.67 4.72 -4.64
N THR A 25 -6.59 3.97 -4.89
CA THR A 25 -6.63 2.72 -5.65
C THR A 25 -7.46 1.67 -4.92
N LEU A 26 -7.27 1.52 -3.62
CA LEU A 26 -8.03 0.58 -2.78
C LEU A 26 -9.53 0.91 -2.82
N GLU A 27 -9.90 2.17 -2.62
CA GLU A 27 -11.30 2.63 -2.66
C GLU A 27 -11.95 2.34 -4.03
N MET A 28 -11.19 2.52 -5.12
CA MET A 28 -11.66 2.20 -6.46
C MET A 28 -11.90 0.70 -6.65
N LEU A 29 -11.00 -0.15 -6.15
CA LEU A 29 -11.14 -1.61 -6.19
C LEU A 29 -12.37 -2.06 -5.40
N GLU A 30 -12.58 -1.54 -4.20
CA GLU A 30 -13.76 -1.83 -3.35
C GLU A 30 -15.07 -1.41 -4.02
N LYS A 31 -15.12 -0.20 -4.61
CA LYS A 31 -16.29 0.25 -5.37
C LYS A 31 -16.60 -0.69 -6.52
N LYS A 32 -15.57 -1.13 -7.26
CA LYS A 32 -15.72 -2.05 -8.39
C LYS A 32 -16.20 -3.43 -7.93
N GLU A 33 -15.66 -3.93 -6.82
CA GLU A 33 -16.10 -5.18 -6.19
C GLU A 33 -17.57 -5.11 -5.78
N SER A 34 -17.99 -4.02 -5.10
CA SER A 34 -19.39 -3.79 -4.70
C SER A 34 -20.36 -3.82 -5.89
N VAL A 35 -19.97 -3.21 -7.02
CA VAL A 35 -20.76 -3.26 -8.26
C VAL A 35 -20.86 -4.68 -8.81
N LEU A 36 -19.78 -5.45 -8.79
CA LEU A 36 -19.77 -6.85 -9.25
C LEU A 36 -20.59 -7.76 -8.34
N LEU A 37 -20.57 -7.56 -7.02
CA LEU A 37 -21.41 -8.28 -6.07
C LEU A 37 -22.91 -8.04 -6.36
N LYS A 38 -23.30 -6.79 -6.60
CA LYS A 38 -24.68 -6.45 -7.02
C LYS A 38 -25.07 -7.12 -8.33
N LYS A 39 -24.18 -7.14 -9.32
CA LYS A 39 -24.40 -7.84 -10.60
C LYS A 39 -24.54 -9.34 -10.42
N THR A 40 -23.72 -9.93 -9.54
CA THR A 40 -23.78 -11.36 -9.21
C THR A 40 -25.12 -11.73 -8.60
N ALA A 41 -25.60 -10.94 -7.62
CA ALA A 41 -26.92 -11.12 -7.02
C ALA A 41 -28.06 -10.98 -8.05
N ALA A 42 -27.98 -9.99 -8.95
CA ALA A 42 -28.96 -9.81 -10.01
C ALA A 42 -29.00 -11.00 -11.00
N GLU A 43 -27.86 -11.58 -11.37
CA GLU A 43 -27.85 -12.77 -12.24
C GLU A 43 -28.40 -14.01 -11.53
N VAL A 44 -28.27 -14.12 -10.20
CA VAL A 44 -28.92 -15.18 -9.41
C VAL A 44 -30.43 -15.05 -9.44
N GLU A 45 -30.98 -13.85 -9.24
CA GLU A 45 -32.43 -13.63 -9.30
C GLU A 45 -33.00 -13.91 -10.69
N LYS A 46 -32.34 -13.42 -11.75
CA LYS A 46 -32.71 -13.75 -13.14
C LYS A 46 -32.68 -15.26 -13.41
N ALA A 47 -31.66 -15.96 -12.91
CA ALA A 47 -31.57 -17.41 -13.07
C ALA A 47 -32.76 -18.13 -12.40
N LYS A 48 -33.18 -17.67 -11.21
CA LYS A 48 -34.37 -18.19 -10.51
C LYS A 48 -35.64 -17.93 -11.30
N GLU A 49 -35.81 -16.74 -11.86
CA GLU A 49 -36.96 -16.38 -12.70
C GLU A 49 -37.05 -17.27 -13.95
N TYR A 50 -35.95 -17.43 -14.69
CA TYR A 50 -35.91 -18.31 -15.86
C TYR A 50 -36.15 -19.77 -15.50
N ALA A 51 -35.67 -20.22 -14.34
CA ALA A 51 -35.94 -21.57 -13.84
C ALA A 51 -37.43 -21.79 -13.55
N LYS A 52 -38.10 -20.82 -12.90
CA LYS A 52 -39.56 -20.83 -12.67
C LYS A 52 -40.34 -20.87 -13.99
N GLY A 53 -39.89 -20.11 -14.99
CA GLY A 53 -40.44 -20.11 -16.35
C GLY A 53 -40.08 -21.34 -17.18
N ARG A 54 -39.43 -22.37 -16.60
CA ARG A 54 -38.94 -23.59 -17.28
C ARG A 54 -37.96 -23.32 -18.44
N ASN A 55 -37.38 -22.12 -18.51
CA ASN A 55 -36.38 -21.76 -19.52
C ASN A 55 -34.96 -22.13 -19.05
N LYS A 56 -34.64 -23.42 -19.14
CA LYS A 56 -33.36 -23.98 -18.67
C LYS A 56 -32.14 -23.35 -19.37
N LYS A 57 -32.24 -23.02 -20.67
CA LYS A 57 -31.12 -22.44 -21.43
C LYS A 57 -30.75 -21.05 -20.91
N ALA A 58 -31.76 -20.18 -20.70
CA ALA A 58 -31.53 -18.84 -20.17
C ALA A 58 -31.00 -18.87 -18.72
N ALA A 59 -31.54 -19.76 -17.88
CA ALA A 59 -31.05 -19.93 -16.51
C ALA A 59 -29.55 -20.32 -16.46
N ILE A 60 -29.13 -21.28 -17.30
CA ILE A 60 -27.72 -21.68 -17.41
C ILE A 60 -26.84 -20.51 -17.87
N GLN A 61 -27.33 -19.67 -18.80
CA GLN A 61 -26.59 -18.50 -19.26
C GLN A 61 -26.36 -17.48 -18.13
N CYS A 62 -27.37 -17.21 -17.30
CA CYS A 62 -27.22 -16.37 -16.11
C CYS A 62 -26.20 -16.94 -15.13
N LEU A 63 -26.23 -18.26 -14.87
CA LEU A 63 -25.26 -18.91 -13.99
C LEU A 63 -23.82 -18.84 -14.54
N LYS A 64 -23.62 -18.90 -15.86
CA LYS A 64 -22.31 -18.67 -16.48
C LYS A 64 -21.82 -17.24 -16.26
N ARG A 65 -22.71 -16.23 -16.41
CA ARG A 65 -22.38 -14.82 -16.13
C ARG A 65 -22.04 -14.58 -14.67
N LYS A 66 -22.82 -15.16 -13.76
CA LYS A 66 -22.53 -15.17 -12.31
C LYS A 66 -21.12 -15.66 -12.04
N LYS A 67 -20.74 -16.84 -12.58
CA LYS A 67 -19.41 -17.42 -12.37
C LYS A 67 -18.29 -16.51 -12.88
N LEU A 68 -18.48 -15.82 -14.01
CA LEU A 68 -17.51 -14.84 -14.51
C LEU A 68 -17.35 -13.62 -13.59
N TYR A 69 -18.42 -13.14 -12.98
CA TYR A 69 -18.34 -12.06 -11.99
C TYR A 69 -17.67 -12.51 -10.70
N GLU A 70 -17.95 -13.72 -10.23
CA GLU A 70 -17.28 -14.30 -9.05
C GLU A 70 -15.76 -14.41 -9.25
N GLN A 71 -15.30 -14.84 -10.43
CA GLN A 71 -13.88 -14.87 -10.79
C GLN A 71 -13.25 -13.47 -10.80
N GLN A 72 -13.98 -12.46 -11.29
CA GLN A 72 -13.49 -11.08 -11.26
C GLN A 72 -13.40 -10.54 -9.83
N ILE A 73 -14.36 -10.88 -8.96
CA ILE A 73 -14.33 -10.50 -7.54
C ILE A 73 -13.11 -11.12 -6.86
N GLU A 74 -12.85 -12.41 -7.09
CA GLU A 74 -11.66 -13.09 -6.56
C GLU A 74 -10.35 -12.42 -7.01
N GLN A 75 -10.27 -12.03 -8.29
CA GLN A 75 -9.13 -11.28 -8.80
C GLN A 75 -8.99 -9.90 -8.13
N LEU A 76 -10.10 -9.19 -7.88
CA LEU A 76 -10.09 -7.92 -7.16
C LEU A 76 -9.59 -8.09 -5.73
N GLY A 77 -10.01 -9.14 -5.02
CA GLY A 77 -9.48 -9.50 -3.70
C GLY A 77 -7.96 -9.66 -3.70
N ASN A 78 -7.42 -10.35 -4.71
CA ASN A 78 -5.96 -10.50 -4.87
C ASN A 78 -5.24 -9.17 -5.17
N PHE A 79 -5.90 -8.21 -5.85
CA PHE A 79 -5.34 -6.87 -6.06
C PHE A 79 -5.37 -6.04 -4.77
N GLN A 80 -6.47 -6.10 -4.00
CA GLN A 80 -6.60 -5.41 -2.71
C GLN A 80 -5.52 -5.88 -1.73
N LEU A 81 -5.28 -7.19 -1.62
CA LEU A 81 -4.22 -7.74 -0.76
C LEU A 81 -2.84 -7.16 -1.12
N ARG A 82 -2.50 -7.12 -2.41
CA ARG A 82 -1.23 -6.56 -2.87
C ARG A 82 -1.10 -5.06 -2.58
N VAL A 83 -2.19 -4.30 -2.67
CA VAL A 83 -2.19 -2.88 -2.31
C VAL A 83 -1.94 -2.71 -0.81
N HIS A 84 -2.62 -3.51 0.02
CA HIS A 84 -2.39 -3.51 1.48
C HIS A 84 -0.96 -3.87 1.86
N ASP A 85 -0.38 -4.92 1.26
CA ASP A 85 1.01 -5.32 1.51
C ASP A 85 1.98 -4.17 1.18
N GLN A 86 1.72 -3.47 0.07
CA GLN A 86 2.53 -2.32 -0.35
C GLN A 86 2.40 -1.14 0.61
N MET A 87 1.20 -0.89 1.17
CA MET A 87 0.99 0.12 2.20
C MET A 87 1.80 -0.19 3.46
N ILE A 88 1.70 -1.42 3.98
CA ILE A 88 2.44 -1.89 5.17
C ILE A 88 3.95 -1.74 4.95
N MET A 89 4.46 -2.15 3.78
CA MET A 89 5.88 -2.04 3.47
C MET A 89 6.36 -0.58 3.48
N LEU A 90 5.54 0.32 2.95
CA LEU A 90 5.88 1.73 2.85
C LEU A 90 5.79 2.45 4.19
N GLU A 91 4.82 2.09 5.04
CA GLU A 91 4.74 2.53 6.43
C GLU A 91 5.95 2.05 7.25
N GLY A 92 6.35 0.79 7.10
CA GLY A 92 7.56 0.25 7.73
C GLY A 92 8.84 0.96 7.28
N ALA A 93 8.96 1.25 5.98
CA ALA A 93 10.08 2.02 5.45
C ALA A 93 10.12 3.45 6.01
N LYS A 94 8.95 4.09 6.17
CA LYS A 94 8.81 5.42 6.78
C LYS A 94 9.26 5.40 8.25
N ALA A 95 8.77 4.47 9.06
CA ALA A 95 9.16 4.32 10.46
C ALA A 95 10.68 4.05 10.62
N THR A 96 11.25 3.24 9.72
CA THR A 96 12.71 3.00 9.69
C THR A 96 13.48 4.29 9.40
N THR A 97 13.02 5.08 8.43
CA THR A 97 13.65 6.36 8.07
C THR A 97 13.61 7.35 9.23
N GLU A 98 12.45 7.50 9.88
CA GLU A 98 12.28 8.34 11.08
C GLU A 98 13.18 7.87 12.25
N THR A 99 13.31 6.56 12.45
CA THR A 99 14.21 5.99 13.47
C THR A 99 15.68 6.31 13.16
N VAL A 100 16.10 6.18 11.91
CA VAL A 100 17.48 6.52 11.52
C VAL A 100 17.75 8.02 11.68
N ASP A 101 16.80 8.89 11.37
CA ASP A 101 16.94 10.34 11.52
C ASP A 101 17.01 10.76 13.00
N THR A 102 16.21 10.15 13.87
CA THR A 102 16.27 10.37 15.33
C THR A 102 17.59 9.88 15.93
N LEU A 103 18.05 8.69 15.54
CA LEU A 103 19.36 8.17 15.95
C LEU A 103 20.52 9.08 15.51
N ARG A 104 20.47 9.59 14.28
CA ARG A 104 21.47 10.53 13.76
C ARG A 104 21.51 11.82 14.58
N THR A 105 20.34 12.35 14.92
CA THR A 105 20.21 13.57 15.74
C THR A 105 20.74 13.32 17.17
N GLY A 106 20.39 12.18 17.77
CA GLY A 106 20.89 11.76 19.07
C GLY A 106 22.41 11.60 19.09
N ALA A 107 22.99 10.95 18.07
CA ALA A 107 24.44 10.80 17.95
C ALA A 107 25.16 12.16 17.81
N ALA A 108 24.56 13.11 17.08
CA ALA A 108 25.10 14.47 16.98
C ALA A 108 25.08 15.19 18.35
N ALA A 109 23.99 15.06 19.11
CA ALA A 109 23.89 15.61 20.46
C ALA A 109 24.91 14.98 21.43
N MET A 110 25.10 13.65 21.38
CA MET A 110 26.13 12.95 22.17
C MET A 110 27.53 13.45 21.83
N LYS A 111 27.83 13.65 20.55
CA LYS A 111 29.14 14.18 20.11
C LYS A 111 29.38 15.61 20.59
N ALA A 112 28.33 16.44 20.60
CA ALA A 112 28.42 17.80 21.14
C ALA A 112 28.68 17.80 22.66
N MET A 113 27.98 16.93 23.40
CA MET A 113 28.17 16.76 24.85
C MET A 113 29.58 16.28 25.20
N GLN A 114 30.10 15.29 24.47
CA GLN A 114 31.47 14.82 24.66
C GLN A 114 32.49 15.95 24.47
N LYS A 115 32.38 16.73 23.39
CA LYS A 115 33.26 17.88 23.15
C LYS A 115 33.20 18.91 24.27
N ALA A 116 32.00 19.24 24.77
CA ALA A 116 31.84 20.18 25.87
C ALA A 116 32.56 19.69 27.13
N THR A 117 32.40 18.40 27.47
CA THR A 117 33.01 17.77 28.65
C THR A 117 34.54 17.87 28.62
N TYR A 118 35.19 17.46 27.52
CA TYR A 118 36.66 17.57 27.39
C TYR A 118 37.18 19.01 27.47
N VAL A 119 36.43 19.99 26.97
CA VAL A 119 36.83 21.41 27.05
C VAL A 119 36.75 21.92 28.50
N THR A 120 35.69 21.57 29.24
CA THR A 120 35.58 21.92 30.67
C THR A 120 36.66 21.27 31.53
N ASP A 121 36.97 19.99 31.30
CA ASP A 121 38.00 19.28 32.08
C ASP A 121 39.41 19.85 31.82
N ILE A 122 39.74 20.21 30.57
CA ILE A 122 41.01 20.89 30.26
C ILE A 122 41.08 22.27 30.94
N PHE A 123 39.97 23.00 30.99
CA PHE A 123 39.93 24.32 31.61
C PHE A 123 40.07 24.24 33.14
N LEU A 124 39.49 23.21 33.77
CA LEU A 124 39.61 22.95 35.21
C LEU A 124 41.00 22.45 35.62
N LEU A 125 41.74 21.76 34.74
CA LEU A 125 43.09 21.25 35.02
C LEU A 125 44.22 22.29 34.85
N LEU A 126 43.93 23.45 34.25
CA LEU A 126 44.92 24.51 33.96
C LEU A 126 44.81 25.76 34.87
N THR A 127 43.92 25.75 35.85
CA THR A 127 43.76 26.76 36.91
C THR A 127 44.06 26.17 38.27
#